data_AF-A0AAD4LP91-F1
#
_entry.id   AF-A0AAD4LP91-F1
#
_cell.length_a   1.000
_cell.length_b   1.000
_cell.length_c   1.000
_cell.angle_alpha   90.00
_cell.angle_beta   90.00
_cell.angle_gamma   90.00
#
_symmetry.space_group_name_H-M   'P 1'
#
loop_
_entity.id
_entity.type
_entity.pdbx_description
1 polymer ?
#
loop_
_entity_poly.entity_id
_entity_poly.type
_entity_poly.pdbx_seq_one_letter_code
_entity_poly.pdbx_strand_id
1 'polypeptide(L)'
;MKFFSQSFLYDDPWPIVSLAFFLRYPNPYASHVLSCDVISREFTSSGSLLTTRLILKKATLPRWAPKGIISRSESWIIEESEVDPHGEVVRCLTRNLEHVKAMQIHENQTFRQLGEGKTLQTTEARIVSGFGWGLTKQIENYGLARFRKNVQRSREGVTLILDLIRQARQQPMTLSSSYLNPTSASRLTANRTSDQFLSEPHQVPEAGDPS
;
A
#
# COMPACT_ATOMS: atom_id res chain seq x y z
N MET A 1 21.84 18.71 -7.03
CA MET A 1 21.52 17.30 -6.77
C MET A 1 21.94 16.92 -5.35
N LYS A 2 21.13 16.13 -4.64
CA LYS A 2 21.44 15.55 -3.32
C LYS A 2 21.36 14.04 -3.35
N PHE A 3 22.27 13.41 -2.61
CA PHE A 3 22.31 11.96 -2.41
C PHE A 3 22.06 11.60 -0.95
N PHE A 4 21.44 10.44 -0.76
CA PHE A 4 21.25 9.81 0.52
C PHE A 4 21.53 8.32 0.38
N SER A 5 22.13 7.71 1.40
CA SER A 5 22.26 6.27 1.53
C SER A 5 22.12 5.88 2.99
N GLN A 6 21.41 4.80 3.26
CA GLN A 6 21.24 4.22 4.59
C GLN A 6 21.01 2.73 4.46
N SER A 7 21.56 1.96 5.40
CA SER A 7 21.25 0.54 5.55
C SER A 7 20.58 0.24 6.89
N PHE A 8 19.79 -0.82 6.91
CA PHE A 8 19.12 -1.34 8.09
C PHE A 8 19.12 -2.88 8.05
N LEU A 9 19.38 -3.50 9.19
CA LEU A 9 19.41 -4.95 9.34
C LEU A 9 18.13 -5.43 10.03
N TYR A 10 17.43 -6.36 9.39
CA TYR A 10 16.30 -7.08 9.98
C TYR A 10 16.77 -8.42 10.52
N ASP A 11 16.32 -8.79 11.72
CA ASP A 11 16.55 -10.10 12.35
C ASP A 11 15.55 -11.16 11.84
N ASP A 12 15.10 -11.04 10.59
CA ASP A 12 14.18 -11.96 9.94
C ASP A 12 14.73 -12.41 8.58
N PRO A 13 14.40 -13.64 8.16
CA PRO A 13 14.86 -14.16 6.89
C PRO A 13 14.15 -13.45 5.73
N TRP A 14 14.86 -13.37 4.62
CA TRP A 14 14.50 -12.62 3.42
C TRP A 14 13.10 -12.90 2.89
N PRO A 15 12.59 -14.16 2.87
CA PRO A 15 11.22 -14.40 2.44
C PRO A 15 10.18 -13.63 3.25
N ILE A 16 10.43 -13.41 4.54
CA ILE A 16 9.51 -12.76 5.48
C ILE A 16 9.59 -11.26 5.37
N VAL A 17 10.81 -10.72 5.27
CA VAL A 17 11.04 -9.30 5.02
C VAL A 17 10.51 -8.88 3.66
N SER A 18 10.69 -9.72 2.64
CA SER A 18 10.14 -9.50 1.29
C SER A 18 8.62 -9.49 1.30
N LEU A 19 7.99 -10.45 1.98
CA LEU A 19 6.54 -10.47 2.14
C LEU A 19 6.03 -9.20 2.86
N ALA A 20 6.68 -8.83 3.97
CA ALA A 20 6.33 -7.64 4.73
C ALA A 20 6.46 -6.35 3.89
N PHE A 21 7.50 -6.26 3.05
CA PHE A 21 7.69 -5.14 2.13
C PHE A 21 6.52 -4.98 1.15
N PHE A 22 6.02 -6.08 0.57
CA PHE A 22 4.89 -6.01 -0.36
C PHE A 22 3.56 -5.77 0.34
N LEU A 23 3.38 -6.24 1.58
CA LEU A 23 2.19 -6.05 2.41
C LEU A 23 2.21 -4.78 3.27
N ARG A 24 3.20 -3.90 3.11
CA ARG A 24 3.39 -2.74 3.98
C ARG A 24 2.23 -1.73 3.98
N TYR A 25 1.25 -1.83 3.08
CA TYR A 25 0.09 -0.93 3.10
C TYR A 25 -1.21 -1.73 3.26
N PRO A 26 -2.18 -1.20 4.03
CA PRO A 26 -2.11 0.03 4.82
C PRO A 26 -1.29 -0.14 6.13
N ASN A 27 -0.70 0.95 6.64
CA ASN A 27 -0.08 0.99 7.96
C ASN A 27 -0.12 2.43 8.56
N PRO A 28 -0.11 2.61 9.89
CA PRO A 28 -0.23 3.93 10.53
C PRO A 28 0.95 4.88 10.26
N TYR A 29 2.14 4.34 9.98
CA TYR A 29 3.31 5.12 9.59
C TYR A 29 3.21 5.65 8.15
N ALA A 30 2.30 5.11 7.33
CA ALA A 30 2.07 5.52 5.96
C ALA A 30 0.63 5.99 5.66
N SER A 31 -0.05 6.63 6.61
CA SER A 31 -1.43 7.16 6.46
C SER A 31 -1.64 8.16 5.32
N HIS A 32 -0.57 8.62 4.67
CA HIS A 32 -0.63 9.46 3.47
C HIS A 32 -0.78 8.67 2.18
N VAL A 33 -0.55 7.36 2.19
CA VAL A 33 -0.80 6.47 1.05
C VAL A 33 -2.30 6.18 1.00
N LEU A 34 -2.91 6.46 -0.14
CA LEU A 34 -4.35 6.32 -0.39
C LEU A 34 -4.67 5.00 -1.09
N SER A 35 -3.85 4.62 -2.08
CA SER A 35 -3.97 3.34 -2.79
C SER A 35 -2.61 2.82 -3.23
N CYS A 36 -2.54 1.52 -3.49
CA CYS A 36 -1.37 0.85 -4.05
C CYS A 36 -1.87 -0.31 -4.92
N ASP A 37 -1.76 -0.13 -6.23
CA ASP A 37 -2.36 -1.00 -7.23
C ASP A 37 -1.27 -1.68 -8.06
N VAL A 38 -1.42 -2.97 -8.36
CA VAL A 38 -0.50 -3.70 -9.26
C VAL A 38 -0.92 -3.43 -10.70
N ILE A 39 -0.02 -2.84 -11.48
CA ILE A 39 -0.25 -2.51 -12.90
C ILE A 39 0.17 -3.66 -13.79
N SER A 40 1.32 -4.25 -13.51
CA SER A 40 1.82 -5.43 -14.22
C SER A 40 2.61 -6.33 -13.28
N ARG A 41 2.60 -7.63 -13.58
CA ARG A 41 3.39 -8.63 -12.89
C ARG A 41 3.67 -9.79 -13.82
N GLU A 42 4.94 -10.14 -13.97
CA GLU A 42 5.39 -11.17 -14.88
C GLU A 42 6.66 -11.84 -14.37
N PHE A 43 6.89 -13.08 -14.79
CA PHE A 43 8.16 -13.77 -14.54
C PHE A 43 9.13 -13.50 -15.69
N THR A 44 10.40 -13.29 -15.36
CA THR A 44 11.49 -13.29 -16.33
C THR A 44 11.82 -14.72 -16.75
N SER A 45 12.52 -14.87 -17.87
CA SER A 45 13.08 -16.17 -18.28
C SER A 45 14.06 -16.77 -17.27
N SER A 46 14.66 -15.93 -16.41
CA SER A 46 15.56 -16.34 -15.32
C SER A 46 14.83 -16.72 -14.02
N GLY A 47 13.50 -16.62 -13.97
CA GLY A 47 12.69 -16.98 -12.80
C GLY A 47 12.48 -15.85 -11.78
N SER A 48 12.96 -14.63 -12.05
CA SER A 48 12.67 -13.46 -11.21
C SER A 48 11.22 -13.00 -11.43
N LEU A 49 10.57 -12.46 -10.39
CA LEU A 49 9.25 -11.84 -10.52
C LEU A 49 9.40 -10.32 -10.65
N LEU A 50 9.00 -9.78 -11.80
CA LEU A 50 8.88 -8.34 -12.01
C LEU A 50 7.49 -7.88 -11.59
N THR A 51 7.39 -6.75 -10.91
CA THR A 51 6.12 -6.13 -10.54
C THR A 51 6.23 -4.62 -10.68
N THR A 52 5.25 -4.03 -11.35
CA THR A 52 5.05 -2.58 -11.37
C THR A 52 3.81 -2.24 -10.55
N ARG A 53 3.95 -1.35 -9.56
CA ARG A 53 2.84 -0.81 -8.78
C ARG A 53 2.69 0.68 -8.98
N LEU A 54 1.45 1.14 -8.97
CA LEU A 54 1.09 2.56 -8.94
C LEU A 54 0.58 2.91 -7.54
N ILE A 55 1.15 3.95 -6.95
CA ILE A 55 0.85 4.37 -5.57
C ILE A 55 0.31 5.79 -5.60
N LEU A 56 -0.90 5.97 -5.08
CA LEU A 56 -1.49 7.28 -4.84
C LEU A 56 -1.17 7.74 -3.42
N LYS A 57 -0.68 8.96 -3.26
CA LYS A 57 -0.48 9.57 -1.93
C LYS A 57 -0.97 10.99 -1.85
N LYS A 58 -1.31 11.43 -0.63
CA LYS A 58 -1.53 12.84 -0.31
C LYS A 58 -0.25 13.64 -0.51
N ALA A 59 -0.32 14.69 -1.31
CA ALA A 59 0.74 15.66 -1.52
C ALA A 59 0.61 16.80 -0.50
N THR A 60 1.73 17.19 0.12
CA THR A 60 1.78 18.39 0.98
C THR A 60 2.87 19.31 0.48
N LEU A 61 2.48 20.55 0.21
CA LEU A 61 3.39 21.62 -0.16
C LEU A 61 4.16 22.12 1.07
N PRO A 62 5.44 22.49 0.92
CA PRO A 62 6.14 23.21 1.98
C PRO A 62 5.49 24.57 2.22
N ARG A 63 5.57 25.07 3.46
CA ARG A 63 4.97 26.37 3.86
C ARG A 63 5.49 27.56 3.05
N TRP A 64 6.71 27.47 2.53
CA TRP A 64 7.33 28.50 1.69
C TRP A 64 6.88 28.45 0.23
N ALA A 65 6.20 27.39 -0.22
CA ALA A 65 5.74 27.29 -1.60
C ALA A 65 4.60 28.30 -1.87
N PRO A 66 4.60 28.97 -3.03
CA PRO A 66 3.50 29.85 -3.41
C PRO A 66 2.16 29.13 -3.40
N LYS A 67 1.13 29.80 -2.86
CA LYS A 67 -0.25 29.30 -2.86
C LYS A 67 -0.75 29.17 -4.31
N GLY A 68 -1.49 28.10 -4.60
CA GLY A 68 -2.12 27.89 -5.92
C GLY A 68 -1.26 27.20 -6.99
N ILE A 69 0.01 26.85 -6.71
CA ILE A 69 0.87 26.14 -7.68
C ILE A 69 0.44 24.69 -7.94
N ILE A 70 -0.19 24.04 -6.96
CA ILE A 70 -0.70 22.67 -7.10
C ILE A 70 -2.21 22.69 -6.88
N SER A 71 -2.97 22.29 -7.90
CA SER A 71 -4.43 22.22 -7.87
C SER A 71 -4.96 20.93 -7.22
N ARG A 72 -4.16 19.86 -7.16
CA ARG A 72 -4.53 18.57 -6.55
C ARG A 72 -3.64 18.25 -5.35
N SER A 73 -4.24 17.91 -4.21
CA SER A 73 -3.53 17.52 -2.99
C SER A 73 -3.02 16.07 -3.02
N GLU A 74 -2.76 15.53 -4.20
CA GLU A 74 -2.42 14.13 -4.42
C GLU A 74 -1.29 14.02 -5.42
N SER A 75 -0.52 12.93 -5.34
CA SER A 75 0.60 12.69 -6.24
C SER A 75 0.80 11.20 -6.46
N TRP A 76 1.08 10.86 -7.72
CA TRP A 76 1.37 9.50 -8.14
C TRP A 76 2.86 9.14 -8.03
N ILE A 77 3.13 7.94 -7.55
CA ILE A 77 4.44 7.28 -7.54
C ILE A 77 4.32 5.98 -8.33
N ILE A 78 5.33 5.69 -9.15
CA ILE A 78 5.53 4.35 -9.70
C ILE A 78 6.60 3.63 -8.87
N GLU A 79 6.32 2.37 -8.58
CA GLU A 79 7.24 1.43 -7.97
C GLU A 79 7.48 0.27 -8.94
N GLU A 80 8.74 -0.01 -9.22
CA GLU A 80 9.18 -1.07 -10.13
C GLU A 80 10.10 -1.99 -9.33
N SER A 81 9.70 -3.25 -9.13
CA SER A 81 10.44 -4.21 -8.30
C SER A 81 10.73 -5.51 -9.03
N GLU A 82 11.90 -6.09 -8.72
CA GLU A 82 12.31 -7.43 -9.10
C GLU A 82 12.54 -8.27 -7.83
N VAL A 83 11.92 -9.44 -7.77
CA VAL A 83 12.17 -10.45 -6.73
C VAL A 83 12.93 -11.60 -7.38
N ASP A 84 14.18 -11.79 -6.97
CA ASP A 84 15.02 -12.91 -7.40
C ASP A 84 15.06 -13.95 -6.27
N PRO A 85 14.33 -15.08 -6.40
CA PRO A 85 14.26 -16.09 -5.35
C PRO A 85 15.53 -16.92 -5.22
N HIS A 86 16.38 -16.98 -6.26
CA HIS A 86 17.63 -17.74 -6.22
C HIS A 86 18.75 -16.93 -5.59
N GLY A 87 18.81 -15.63 -5.89
CA GLY A 87 19.73 -14.68 -5.27
C GLY A 87 19.25 -14.14 -3.92
N GLU A 88 18.05 -14.54 -3.47
CA GLU A 88 17.37 -14.08 -2.25
C GLU A 88 17.45 -12.57 -2.07
N VAL A 89 16.99 -11.86 -3.10
CA VAL A 89 17.08 -10.41 -3.18
C VAL A 89 15.84 -9.78 -3.80
N VAL A 90 15.35 -8.72 -3.17
CA VAL A 90 14.37 -7.80 -3.76
C VAL A 90 15.10 -6.52 -4.15
N ARG A 91 14.97 -6.10 -5.40
CA ARG A 91 15.39 -4.79 -5.90
C ARG A 91 14.15 -3.97 -6.21
N CYS A 92 14.10 -2.74 -5.76
CA CYS A 92 12.94 -1.88 -5.93
C CYS A 92 13.36 -0.45 -6.25
N LEU A 93 12.85 0.10 -7.35
CA LEU A 93 12.98 1.50 -7.73
C LEU A 93 11.64 2.19 -7.51
N THR A 94 11.64 3.34 -6.84
CA THR A 94 10.48 4.23 -6.78
C THR A 94 10.81 5.61 -7.33
N ARG A 95 9.84 6.21 -8.03
CA ARG A 95 9.93 7.58 -8.54
C ARG A 95 8.57 8.26 -8.63
N ASN A 96 8.54 9.57 -8.39
CA ASN A 96 7.32 10.35 -8.62
C ASN A 96 7.05 10.51 -10.12
N LEU A 97 5.79 10.35 -10.52
CA LEU A 97 5.35 10.56 -11.92
C LEU A 97 5.02 12.02 -12.21
N GLU A 98 4.55 12.75 -11.21
CA GLU A 98 4.13 14.15 -11.32
C GLU A 98 5.15 15.09 -10.68
N HIS A 99 5.04 16.39 -10.99
CA HIS A 99 5.87 17.46 -10.43
C HIS A 99 7.38 17.30 -10.65
N VAL A 100 7.79 16.50 -11.64
CA VAL A 100 9.20 16.19 -11.98
C VAL A 100 10.03 17.42 -12.34
N LYS A 101 9.41 18.51 -12.83
CA LYS A 101 10.12 19.78 -13.06
C LYS A 101 10.50 20.47 -11.75
N ALA A 102 9.65 20.35 -10.72
CA ALA A 102 9.91 20.92 -9.41
C ALA A 102 10.90 20.07 -8.63
N MET A 103 10.66 18.76 -8.53
CA MET A 103 11.54 17.83 -7.82
C MET A 103 11.33 16.40 -8.32
N GLN A 104 12.43 15.69 -8.55
CA GLN A 104 12.48 14.26 -8.84
C GLN A 104 13.19 13.57 -7.69
N ILE A 105 12.57 12.50 -7.20
CA ILE A 105 13.16 11.59 -6.22
C ILE A 105 13.20 10.23 -6.88
N HIS A 106 14.39 9.67 -6.99
CA HIS A 106 14.60 8.28 -7.40
C HIS A 106 15.17 7.56 -6.19
N GLU A 107 14.42 6.60 -5.66
CA GLU A 107 14.83 5.79 -4.53
C GLU A 107 15.04 4.35 -5.00
N ASN A 108 16.23 3.81 -4.75
CA ASN A 108 16.55 2.41 -4.92
C ASN A 108 16.59 1.75 -3.55
N GLN A 109 15.86 0.65 -3.40
CA GLN A 109 15.91 -0.21 -2.22
C GLN A 109 16.33 -1.60 -2.63
N THR A 110 17.26 -2.18 -1.88
CA THR A 110 17.66 -3.59 -2.03
C THR A 110 17.49 -4.28 -0.70
N PHE A 111 16.72 -5.36 -0.66
CA PHE A 111 16.60 -6.26 0.49
C PHE A 111 17.28 -7.57 0.13
N ARG A 112 18.35 -7.94 0.82
CA ARG A 112 19.16 -9.12 0.50
C ARG A 112 19.33 -10.00 1.72
N GLN A 113 19.16 -11.31 1.56
CA GLN A 113 19.51 -12.29 2.58
C GLN A 113 21.01 -12.17 2.93
N LEU A 114 21.30 -12.12 4.22
CA LEU A 114 22.64 -12.34 4.77
C LEU A 114 22.72 -13.73 5.41
N GLY A 115 23.90 -14.12 5.89
CA GLY A 115 24.02 -15.29 6.77
C GLY A 115 23.09 -15.18 7.99
N GLU A 116 22.87 -16.31 8.66
CA GLU A 116 22.13 -16.40 9.94
C GLU A 116 20.63 -16.03 9.87
N GLY A 117 20.01 -16.08 8.69
CA GLY A 117 18.58 -15.79 8.58
C GLY A 117 18.23 -14.31 8.80
N LYS A 118 19.18 -13.39 8.55
CA LYS A 118 18.98 -11.94 8.63
C LYS A 118 18.86 -11.31 7.24
N THR A 119 18.23 -10.15 7.13
CA THR A 119 18.07 -9.44 5.86
C THR A 119 18.63 -8.03 5.94
N LEU A 120 19.53 -7.67 5.02
CA LEU A 120 20.04 -6.31 4.89
C LEU A 120 19.19 -5.52 3.89
N GLN A 121 18.59 -4.44 4.36
CA GLN A 121 18.02 -3.41 3.49
C GLN A 121 19.05 -2.31 3.26
N THR A 122 19.31 -1.96 2.01
CA THR A 122 20.04 -0.76 1.62
C THR A 122 19.11 0.15 0.83
N THR A 123 19.00 1.41 1.24
CA THR A 123 18.16 2.42 0.60
C THR A 123 19.05 3.58 0.14
N GLU A 124 19.01 3.87 -1.14
CA GLU A 124 19.72 4.98 -1.77
C GLU A 124 18.73 5.90 -2.45
N ALA A 125 18.93 7.20 -2.34
CA ALA A 125 18.08 8.16 -3.03
C ALA A 125 18.87 9.28 -3.68
N ARG A 126 18.41 9.65 -4.88
CA ARG A 126 18.86 10.81 -5.63
C ARG A 126 17.71 11.79 -5.75
N ILE A 127 17.96 13.01 -5.29
CA ILE A 127 16.99 14.09 -5.26
C ILE A 127 17.51 15.21 -6.15
N VAL A 128 16.73 15.54 -7.19
CA VAL A 128 17.09 16.53 -8.21
C VAL A 128 15.95 17.52 -8.35
N SER A 129 16.27 18.82 -8.36
CA SER A 129 15.31 19.85 -8.74
C SER A 129 15.74 20.49 -10.05
N GLY A 130 14.85 20.52 -11.04
CA GLY A 130 15.04 21.28 -12.29
C GLY A 130 14.49 22.69 -12.22
N PHE A 131 14.09 23.17 -11.03
CA PHE A 131 13.39 24.44 -10.89
C PHE A 131 14.34 25.63 -11.10
N GLY A 132 14.13 26.39 -12.16
CA GLY A 132 15.04 27.43 -12.64
C GLY A 132 14.70 28.84 -12.15
N TRP A 133 14.94 29.11 -10.86
CA TRP A 133 14.81 30.45 -10.25
C TRP A 133 15.75 30.65 -9.05
N GLY A 134 16.88 29.94 -9.01
CA GLY A 134 17.81 29.95 -7.86
C GLY A 134 17.33 29.17 -6.62
N LEU A 135 16.10 28.65 -6.60
CA LEU A 135 15.55 27.88 -5.47
C LEU A 135 15.98 26.40 -5.45
N THR A 136 16.73 25.94 -6.45
CA THR A 136 17.15 24.53 -6.60
C THR A 136 17.70 23.95 -5.31
N LYS A 137 18.65 24.63 -4.67
CA LYS A 137 19.29 24.15 -3.42
C LYS A 137 18.30 24.06 -2.26
N GLN A 138 17.37 25.01 -2.15
CA GLN A 138 16.34 25.01 -1.11
C GLN A 138 15.35 23.84 -1.29
N ILE A 139 14.92 23.60 -2.53
CA ILE A 139 14.02 22.48 -2.87
C ILE A 139 14.70 21.15 -2.60
N GLU A 140 15.95 20.97 -3.03
CA GLU A 140 16.70 19.73 -2.82
C GLU A 140 16.96 19.46 -1.33
N ASN A 141 17.30 20.49 -0.55
CA ASN A 141 17.46 20.36 0.90
C ASN A 141 16.14 19.98 1.59
N TYR A 142 15.02 20.58 1.16
CA TYR A 142 13.69 20.21 1.65
C TYR A 142 13.35 18.75 1.31
N GLY A 143 13.60 18.34 0.07
CA GLY A 143 13.43 16.97 -0.39
C GLY A 143 14.23 15.99 0.45
N LEU A 144 15.52 16.27 0.69
CA LEU A 144 16.40 15.42 1.50
C LEU A 144 15.91 15.30 2.95
N ALA A 145 15.51 16.41 3.57
CA ALA A 145 14.99 16.40 4.94
C ALA A 145 13.69 15.58 5.04
N ARG A 146 12.81 15.70 4.05
CA ARG A 146 11.58 14.90 3.99
C ARG A 146 11.87 13.43 3.73
N PHE A 147 12.79 13.12 2.83
CA PHE A 147 13.18 11.76 2.49
C PHE A 147 13.71 11.00 3.72
N ARG A 148 14.59 11.62 4.51
CA ARG A 148 15.08 11.04 5.78
C ARG A 148 13.95 10.64 6.73
N LYS A 149 12.93 11.49 6.87
CA LYS A 149 11.74 11.18 7.69
C LYS A 149 10.92 10.04 7.09
N ASN A 150 10.80 9.99 5.77
CA ASN A 150 10.05 8.94 5.08
C ASN A 150 10.73 7.57 5.22
N VAL A 151 12.06 7.50 5.10
CA VAL A 151 12.80 6.23 5.26
C VAL A 151 12.60 5.64 6.66
N GLN A 152 12.69 6.48 7.70
CA GLN A 152 12.42 6.08 9.08
C GLN A 152 10.99 5.49 9.24
N ARG A 153 9.97 6.20 8.74
CA ARG A 153 8.57 5.75 8.82
C ARG A 153 8.30 4.51 7.98
N SER A 154 8.95 4.38 6.83
CA SER A 154 8.86 3.20 5.97
C SER A 154 9.33 1.96 6.72
N ARG A 155 10.48 2.07 7.41
CA ARG A 155 11.01 1.01 8.27
C ARG A 155 10.04 0.64 9.40
N GLU A 156 9.51 1.63 10.11
CA GLU A 156 8.52 1.38 11.18
C GLU A 156 7.28 0.64 10.65
N GLY A 157 6.82 0.99 9.44
CA GLY A 157 5.74 0.28 8.76
C GLY A 157 6.08 -1.18 8.44
N VAL A 158 7.27 -1.45 7.90
CA VAL A 158 7.71 -2.83 7.60
C VAL A 158 7.87 -3.65 8.88
N THR A 159 8.47 -3.08 9.93
CA THR A 159 8.61 -3.74 11.24
C THR A 159 7.25 -4.11 11.83
N LEU A 160 6.26 -3.22 11.74
CA LEU A 160 4.89 -3.54 12.17
C LEU A 160 4.33 -4.76 11.44
N ILE A 161 4.49 -4.83 10.11
CA ILE A 161 3.99 -5.98 9.34
C ILE A 161 4.75 -7.26 9.70
N LEU A 162 6.06 -7.19 9.95
CA LEU A 162 6.85 -8.33 10.42
C LEU A 162 6.29 -8.87 11.74
N ASP A 163 5.98 -7.99 12.70
CA ASP A 163 5.39 -8.39 13.98
C ASP A 163 4.02 -9.05 13.81
N LEU A 164 3.18 -8.52 12.91
CA LEU A 164 1.89 -9.14 12.60
C LEU A 164 2.05 -10.52 11.95
N ILE A 165 3.01 -10.71 11.04
CA ILE A 165 3.30 -12.00 10.43
C ILE A 165 3.77 -13.01 11.49
N ARG A 166 4.63 -12.58 12.43
CA ARG A 166 5.10 -13.43 13.54
C ARG A 166 3.95 -13.86 14.44
N GLN A 167 3.07 -12.94 14.81
CA GLN A 167 1.90 -13.23 15.65
C GLN A 167 0.95 -14.22 14.97
N ALA A 168 0.66 -14.02 13.68
CA ALA A 168 -0.20 -14.91 12.90
C ALA A 168 0.35 -16.35 12.81
N ARG A 169 1.68 -16.53 12.86
CA ARG A 169 2.31 -17.87 12.89
C ARG A 169 2.18 -18.58 14.24
N GLN A 170 2.11 -17.82 15.33
CA GLN A 170 1.99 -18.37 16.68
C GLN A 170 0.55 -18.77 17.02
N GLN A 171 -0.43 -18.22 16.31
CA GLN A 171 -1.83 -18.61 16.41
C GLN A 171 -2.13 -19.68 15.35
N PRO A 172 -2.19 -20.98 15.68
CA PRO A 172 -2.76 -21.94 14.76
C PRO A 172 -4.18 -21.49 14.43
N MET A 173 -4.52 -21.35 13.14
CA MET A 173 -5.90 -21.11 12.72
C MET A 173 -6.73 -22.28 13.25
N THR A 174 -7.37 -22.10 14.39
CA THR A 174 -8.50 -22.92 14.79
C THR A 174 -9.60 -22.51 13.82
N LEU A 175 -9.71 -23.25 12.70
CA LEU A 175 -10.92 -23.22 11.91
C LEU A 175 -12.02 -23.60 12.91
N SER A 176 -12.79 -22.61 13.37
CA SER A 176 -13.81 -22.86 14.38
C SER A 176 -14.73 -23.96 13.85
N SER A 177 -14.67 -25.12 14.52
CA SER A 177 -15.54 -26.28 14.30
C SER A 177 -17.03 -25.93 14.40
N SER A 178 -17.37 -24.70 14.82
CA SER A 178 -18.73 -24.18 14.89
C SER A 178 -19.49 -24.14 13.55
N TYR A 179 -18.82 -24.24 12.40
CA TYR A 179 -19.48 -24.32 11.08
C TYR A 179 -19.75 -25.75 10.60
N LEU A 180 -19.21 -26.77 11.29
CA LEU A 180 -19.41 -28.19 10.95
C LEU A 180 -20.47 -28.88 11.82
N ASN A 181 -21.15 -28.15 12.72
CA ASN A 181 -22.31 -28.68 13.43
C ASN A 181 -23.56 -28.57 12.53
N PRO A 182 -24.17 -29.69 12.08
CA PRO A 182 -25.38 -29.65 11.25
C PRO A 182 -26.62 -29.13 11.99
N THR A 183 -26.53 -28.88 13.31
CA THR A 183 -27.65 -28.56 14.18
C THR A 183 -28.06 -27.08 14.24
N SER A 184 -27.34 -26.18 13.55
CA SER A 184 -27.71 -24.75 13.48
C SER A 184 -28.49 -24.36 12.22
N ALA A 185 -28.70 -25.27 11.27
CA ALA A 185 -29.46 -25.00 10.05
C ALA A 185 -30.98 -24.81 10.28
N SER A 186 -31.51 -25.14 11.46
CA SER A 186 -32.96 -25.14 11.73
C SER A 186 -33.52 -23.82 12.29
N ARG A 187 -32.71 -22.77 12.46
CA ARG A 187 -33.19 -21.50 13.08
C ARG A 187 -33.55 -20.37 12.09
N LEU A 188 -33.48 -20.62 10.78
CA LEU A 188 -33.82 -19.60 9.76
C LEU A 188 -35.16 -19.80 9.05
N THR A 189 -35.95 -20.83 9.40
CA THR A 189 -37.25 -21.11 8.73
C THR A 189 -38.49 -20.98 9.64
N ALA A 190 -38.36 -20.55 10.89
CA ALA A 190 -39.47 -20.62 11.86
C ALA A 190 -40.15 -19.30 12.26
N ASN A 191 -39.91 -18.18 11.55
CA ASN A 191 -40.57 -16.89 11.86
C ASN A 191 -41.31 -16.29 10.65
N ARG A 192 -42.28 -17.03 10.11
CA ARG A 192 -43.19 -16.46 9.10
C ARG A 192 -44.61 -17.02 9.16
N THR A 193 -45.23 -16.92 10.33
CA THR A 193 -46.68 -16.95 10.58
C THR A 193 -46.82 -16.50 12.04
N SER A 194 -47.52 -15.45 12.44
CA SER A 194 -48.92 -15.11 12.18
C SER A 194 -49.14 -13.69 12.71
N ASP A 195 -49.83 -12.83 11.98
CA ASP A 195 -50.71 -11.81 12.55
C ASP A 195 -51.71 -11.37 11.47
N GLN A 196 -52.94 -11.84 11.62
CA GLN A 196 -54.14 -11.37 10.92
C GLN A 196 -55.01 -10.67 11.95
N PHE A 197 -55.46 -9.45 11.67
CA PHE A 197 -56.75 -8.87 12.10
C PHE A 197 -57.12 -7.79 11.04
N LEU A 198 -58.00 -8.13 10.08
CA LEU A 198 -59.43 -7.71 9.96
C LEU A 198 -59.61 -6.29 9.36
N SER A 199 -59.90 -6.18 8.04
CA SER A 199 -61.21 -5.92 7.37
C SER A 199 -61.64 -4.44 7.40
N GLU A 200 -61.85 -3.75 6.27
CA GLU A 200 -63.10 -3.81 5.48
C GLU A 200 -62.97 -3.21 4.04
N PRO A 201 -63.99 -3.33 3.17
CA PRO A 201 -63.84 -3.39 1.71
C PRO A 201 -64.03 -2.05 1.01
N HIS A 202 -63.40 -1.87 -0.15
CA HIS A 202 -63.80 -0.84 -1.11
C HIS A 202 -64.05 -1.41 -2.50
N GLN A 203 -65.24 -1.09 -2.99
CA GLN A 203 -65.86 -1.50 -4.25
C GLN A 203 -65.03 -1.15 -5.48
N VAL A 204 -65.09 -2.06 -6.45
CA VAL A 204 -64.68 -1.89 -7.84
C VAL A 204 -65.77 -1.13 -8.60
N PRO A 205 -65.45 -0.12 -9.43
CA PRO A 205 -66.31 0.25 -10.55
C PRO A 205 -65.79 -0.40 -11.84
N GLU A 206 -66.71 -1.07 -12.53
CA GLU A 206 -66.59 -1.58 -13.90
C GLU A 206 -66.42 -0.46 -14.94
N ALA A 207 -65.62 -0.79 -15.95
CA ALA A 207 -65.67 -0.44 -17.38
C ALA A 207 -66.00 0.98 -17.85
N GLY A 208 -65.11 1.49 -18.71
CA GLY A 208 -65.37 2.59 -19.64
C GLY A 208 -64.25 2.73 -20.67
N ASP A 209 -64.29 1.89 -21.71
CA ASP A 209 -63.91 2.32 -23.08
C ASP A 209 -65.11 3.14 -23.63
N PRO A 210 -65.04 4.01 -24.66
CA PRO A 210 -63.96 4.23 -25.64
C PRO A 210 -63.68 5.72 -25.99
N SER A 211 -62.61 5.97 -26.77
CA SER A 211 -62.54 6.86 -27.98
C SER A 211 -61.09 7.03 -28.42
#